data_AF-A0A0D2TWM8-F1
#
_entry.id   AF-A0A0D2TWM8-F1
#
_cell.length_a   1.000
_cell.length_b   1.000
_cell.length_c   1.000
_cell.angle_alpha   90.00
_cell.angle_beta   90.00
_cell.angle_gamma   90.00
#
_symmetry.space_group_name_H-M   'P 1'
#
loop_
_entity.id
_entity.type
_entity.pdbx_description
1 polymer ?
#
loop_
_entity_poly.entity_id
_entity_poly.type
_entity_poly.pdbx_seq_one_letter_code
_entity_poly.pdbx_strand_id
1 'polypeptide(L)'
;MPPTHQSSSTTKVSTFFSATLLLWVISVFFQILFNKRRDLLYIFAGGFFYQFANWVIRFSVSRDPLFVNTSVSLLHSAVTSISVVFILLNQWSLTSFKRMFEHKELVEGTWPWAYQALCFSCGYFAYDQQDMLQYRLYSGFIPSILTHHLVLLICFTLALYRRITINYLILTLICEVCFNSFSAKKLKELYRLLMKHNFSRTCL
;
A
#
# COMPACT_ATOMS: atom_id res chain seq x y z
N MET A 1 -21.75 -29.36 20.24
CA MET A 1 -20.61 -28.50 19.89
C MET A 1 -21.15 -27.15 19.44
N PRO A 2 -20.81 -26.00 20.05
CA PRO A 2 -21.25 -24.72 19.53
C PRO A 2 -20.17 -24.11 18.62
N PRO A 3 -20.45 -23.81 17.34
CA PRO A 3 -19.57 -23.02 16.50
C PRO A 3 -20.31 -21.76 16.02
N THR A 4 -20.27 -20.61 16.72
CA THR A 4 -21.07 -19.46 16.23
C THR A 4 -20.59 -18.03 16.53
N HIS A 5 -19.72 -17.77 17.50
CA HIS A 5 -19.40 -16.36 17.83
C HIS A 5 -18.21 -15.76 17.06
N GLN A 6 -17.20 -16.56 16.71
CA GLN A 6 -16.04 -16.07 15.95
C GLN A 6 -16.29 -15.97 14.43
N SER A 7 -17.07 -16.90 13.85
CA SER A 7 -17.34 -16.88 12.40
C SER A 7 -18.20 -15.69 11.98
N SER A 8 -19.18 -15.31 12.82
CA SER A 8 -20.09 -14.20 12.54
C SER A 8 -19.39 -12.84 12.62
N SER A 9 -18.47 -12.63 13.58
CA SER A 9 -17.72 -11.38 13.71
C SER A 9 -16.71 -11.19 12.57
N THR A 10 -15.95 -12.22 12.20
CA THR A 10 -15.03 -12.16 11.05
C THR A 10 -15.75 -11.87 9.74
N THR A 11 -16.96 -12.42 9.56
CA THR A 11 -17.79 -12.16 8.38
C THR A 11 -18.25 -10.70 8.34
N LYS A 12 -18.75 -10.16 9.47
CA LYS A 12 -19.14 -8.74 9.57
C LYS A 12 -17.98 -7.79 9.25
N VAL A 13 -16.80 -8.08 9.78
CA VAL A 13 -15.56 -7.32 9.49
C VAL A 13 -15.24 -7.37 8.00
N SER A 14 -15.21 -8.56 7.40
CA SER A 14 -14.95 -8.72 5.96
C SER A 14 -15.92 -7.90 5.12
N THR A 15 -17.22 -7.97 5.42
CA THR A 15 -18.27 -7.25 4.70
C THR A 15 -18.08 -5.74 4.82
N PHE A 16 -17.79 -5.22 6.01
CA PHE A 16 -17.56 -3.79 6.22
C PHE A 16 -16.40 -3.27 5.38
N PHE A 17 -15.22 -3.90 5.46
CA PHE A 17 -14.03 -3.46 4.72
C PHE A 17 -14.14 -3.68 3.21
N SER A 18 -14.90 -4.70 2.77
CA SER A 18 -15.19 -4.90 1.35
C SER A 18 -16.13 -3.80 0.83
N ALA A 19 -17.17 -3.45 1.59
CA ALA A 19 -18.11 -2.40 1.22
C ALA A 19 -17.43 -1.03 1.16
N THR A 20 -16.59 -0.68 2.13
CA THR A 20 -15.85 0.59 2.11
C THR A 20 -14.85 0.65 0.95
N LEU A 21 -14.16 -0.46 0.65
CA LEU A 21 -13.29 -0.53 -0.53
C LEU A 21 -14.08 -0.34 -1.83
N LEU A 22 -15.24 -0.98 -1.97
CA LEU A 22 -16.11 -0.83 -3.13
C LEU A 22 -16.59 0.63 -3.29
N LEU A 23 -17.06 1.25 -2.21
CA LEU A 23 -17.47 2.65 -2.22
C LEU A 23 -16.32 3.58 -2.60
N TRP A 24 -15.12 3.30 -2.11
CA TRP A 24 -13.91 4.04 -2.49
C TRP A 24 -13.60 3.89 -3.99
N VAL A 25 -13.64 2.67 -4.54
CA VAL A 25 -13.46 2.42 -5.97
C VAL A 25 -14.49 3.19 -6.81
N ILE A 26 -15.77 3.13 -6.43
CA ILE A 26 -16.85 3.88 -7.09
C ILE A 26 -16.56 5.39 -7.07
N SER A 27 -16.12 5.93 -5.93
CA SER A 27 -15.74 7.33 -5.79
C SER A 27 -14.61 7.73 -6.75
N VAL A 28 -13.57 6.91 -6.87
CA VAL A 28 -12.45 7.14 -7.81
C VAL A 28 -12.93 7.09 -9.26
N PHE A 29 -13.74 6.10 -9.63
CA PHE A 29 -14.33 6.03 -10.97
C PHE A 29 -15.20 7.23 -11.29
N PHE A 30 -16.01 7.68 -10.33
CA PHE A 30 -16.83 8.88 -10.50
C PHE A 30 -15.97 10.10 -10.84
N GLN A 31 -14.86 10.31 -10.12
CA GLN A 31 -13.93 11.40 -10.40
C GLN A 31 -13.26 11.30 -11.79
N ILE A 32 -12.96 10.10 -12.26
CA ILE A 32 -12.35 9.88 -13.58
C ILE A 32 -13.36 10.15 -14.70
N LEU A 33 -14.56 9.58 -14.60
CA LEU A 33 -15.56 9.60 -15.65
C LEU A 33 -16.30 10.95 -15.72
N PHE A 34 -16.80 11.44 -14.60
CA PHE A 34 -17.63 12.64 -14.56
C PHE A 34 -16.80 13.92 -14.40
N ASN A 35 -15.75 13.89 -13.57
CA ASN A 35 -14.88 15.05 -13.34
C ASN A 35 -13.63 15.08 -14.23
N LYS A 36 -13.51 14.14 -15.19
CA LYS A 36 -12.42 14.05 -16.18
C LYS A 36 -11.02 14.03 -15.56
N ARG A 37 -10.87 13.57 -14.31
CA ARG A 37 -9.59 13.50 -13.58
C ARG A 37 -8.75 12.30 -14.04
N ARG A 38 -8.27 12.33 -15.28
CA ARG A 38 -7.46 11.24 -15.89
C ARG A 38 -6.17 10.93 -15.14
N ASP A 39 -5.62 11.89 -14.39
CA ASP A 39 -4.44 11.66 -13.54
C ASP A 39 -4.68 10.56 -12.50
N LEU A 40 -5.92 10.29 -12.09
CA LEU A 40 -6.23 9.22 -11.14
C LEU A 40 -6.04 7.81 -11.76
N LEU A 41 -5.83 7.69 -13.08
CA LEU A 41 -5.54 6.41 -13.73
C LEU A 41 -4.25 5.75 -13.20
N TYR A 42 -3.31 6.54 -12.65
CA TYR A 42 -2.12 6.01 -11.99
C TYR A 42 -2.46 5.13 -10.76
N ILE A 43 -3.64 5.30 -10.15
CA ILE A 43 -4.15 4.40 -9.09
C ILE A 43 -4.34 2.99 -9.64
N PHE A 44 -4.99 2.86 -10.80
CA PHE A 44 -5.20 1.56 -11.43
C PHE A 44 -3.90 0.96 -11.92
N ALA A 45 -2.98 1.78 -12.45
CA ALA A 45 -1.64 1.32 -12.82
C ALA A 45 -0.91 0.69 -11.62
N GLY A 46 -0.97 1.32 -10.44
CA GLY A 46 -0.44 0.76 -9.21
C GLY A 46 -1.11 -0.55 -8.83
N GLY A 47 -2.44 -0.59 -8.80
CA GLY A 47 -3.20 -1.81 -8.48
C GLY A 47 -2.86 -2.98 -9.40
N PHE A 48 -2.81 -2.75 -10.72
CA PHE A 48 -2.43 -3.78 -11.70
C PHE A 48 -0.99 -4.24 -11.53
N PHE A 49 -0.05 -3.33 -11.28
CA PHE A 49 1.35 -3.68 -11.06
C PHE A 49 1.51 -4.62 -9.86
N TYR A 50 0.89 -4.32 -8.72
CA TYR A 50 1.01 -5.15 -7.52
C TYR A 50 0.21 -6.45 -7.63
N GLN A 51 -0.93 -6.44 -8.33
CA GLN A 51 -1.66 -7.67 -8.67
C GLN A 51 -0.82 -8.59 -9.54
N PHE A 52 -0.11 -8.04 -10.53
CA PHE A 52 0.81 -8.80 -11.36
C PHE A 52 1.99 -9.33 -10.54
N ALA A 53 2.59 -8.52 -9.68
CA ALA A 53 3.67 -8.95 -8.79
C ALA A 53 3.23 -10.10 -7.87
N ASN A 54 2.03 -10.03 -7.28
CA ASN A 54 1.42 -11.12 -6.50
C ASN A 54 1.36 -12.41 -7.32
N TRP A 55 0.82 -12.33 -8.54
CA TRP A 55 0.73 -13.49 -9.43
C TRP A 55 2.11 -14.09 -9.73
N VAL A 56 3.11 -13.26 -10.05
CA VAL A 56 4.50 -13.70 -10.30
C VAL A 56 5.09 -14.38 -9.07
N ILE A 57 4.93 -13.83 -7.88
CA ILE A 57 5.46 -14.41 -6.62
C ILE A 57 4.76 -15.73 -6.30
N ARG A 58 3.42 -15.80 -6.48
CA ARG A 58 2.65 -17.04 -6.28
C ARG A 58 3.05 -18.14 -7.26
N PHE A 59 3.38 -17.76 -8.48
CA PHE A 59 3.80 -18.69 -9.51
C PHE A 59 5.25 -19.16 -9.30
N SER A 60 6.17 -18.25 -8.98
CA SER A 60 7.61 -18.50 -9.07
C SER A 60 8.28 -18.80 -7.73
N VAL A 61 7.72 -18.36 -6.60
CA VAL A 61 8.40 -18.38 -5.29
C VAL A 61 7.63 -19.19 -4.25
N SER A 62 6.41 -18.78 -3.92
CA SER A 62 5.61 -19.42 -2.87
C SER A 62 4.13 -19.11 -3.03
N ARG A 63 3.27 -20.10 -2.76
CA ARG A 63 1.81 -19.95 -2.76
C ARG A 63 1.24 -19.52 -1.40
N ASP A 64 2.06 -19.51 -0.35
CA ASP A 64 1.64 -19.12 0.99
C ASP A 64 1.13 -17.66 0.99
N PRO A 65 -0.16 -17.41 1.31
CA PRO A 65 -0.72 -16.06 1.23
C PRO A 65 -0.01 -15.03 2.09
N LEU A 66 0.46 -15.41 3.29
CA LEU A 66 1.17 -14.50 4.19
C LEU A 66 2.55 -14.12 3.63
N PHE A 67 3.29 -15.09 3.09
CA PHE A 67 4.56 -14.85 2.40
C PHE A 67 4.39 -13.91 1.20
N VAL A 68 3.38 -14.18 0.35
CA VAL A 68 3.12 -13.38 -0.85
C VAL A 68 2.77 -11.95 -0.48
N ASN A 69 1.83 -11.77 0.45
CA ASN A 69 1.41 -10.45 0.94
C ASN A 69 2.63 -9.66 1.45
N THR A 70 3.42 -10.26 2.34
CA THR A 70 4.66 -9.66 2.86
C THR A 70 5.64 -9.28 1.75
N SER A 71 5.82 -10.15 0.76
CA SER A 71 6.76 -9.91 -0.35
C SER A 71 6.29 -8.73 -1.23
N VAL A 72 5.00 -8.64 -1.51
CA VAL A 72 4.43 -7.53 -2.28
C VAL A 72 4.49 -6.22 -1.48
N SER A 73 4.27 -6.25 -0.16
CA SER A 73 4.45 -5.08 0.71
C SER A 73 5.90 -4.59 0.72
N LEU A 74 6.88 -5.50 0.73
CA LEU A 74 8.30 -5.15 0.63
C LEU A 74 8.65 -4.56 -0.74
N LEU A 75 8.05 -5.07 -1.82
CA LEU A 75 8.19 -4.47 -3.14
C LEU A 75 7.60 -3.05 -3.17
N HIS A 76 6.42 -2.85 -2.57
CA HIS A 76 5.82 -1.53 -2.46
C HIS A 76 6.70 -0.54 -1.70
N SER A 77 7.25 -1.00 -0.58
CA SER A 77 8.24 -0.26 0.18
C SER A 77 9.42 0.18 -0.68
N ALA A 78 10.05 -0.74 -1.41
CA ALA A 78 11.21 -0.46 -2.23
C ALA A 78 10.88 0.55 -3.35
N VAL A 79 9.79 0.31 -4.09
CA VAL A 79 9.34 1.19 -5.18
C VAL A 79 9.06 2.60 -4.67
N THR A 80 8.35 2.71 -3.55
CA THR A 80 8.01 4.01 -2.95
C THR A 80 9.27 4.73 -2.52
N SER A 81 10.17 4.09 -1.77
CA SER A 81 11.41 4.71 -1.29
C SER A 81 12.27 5.21 -2.45
N ILE A 82 12.45 4.41 -3.51
CA ILE A 82 13.18 4.82 -4.72
C ILE A 82 12.51 6.03 -5.38
N SER A 83 11.18 6.00 -5.50
CA SER A 83 10.40 7.09 -6.09
C SER A 83 10.54 8.39 -5.30
N VAL A 84 10.46 8.34 -3.96
CA VAL A 84 10.60 9.53 -3.11
C VAL A 84 12.02 10.09 -3.19
N VAL A 85 13.05 9.24 -3.13
CA VAL A 85 14.45 9.69 -3.28
C VAL A 85 14.63 10.36 -4.64
N PHE A 86 14.09 9.77 -5.71
CA PHE A 86 14.12 10.39 -7.05
C PHE A 86 13.41 11.75 -7.07
N ILE A 87 12.21 11.86 -6.48
CA ILE A 87 11.46 13.12 -6.38
C ILE A 87 12.28 14.19 -5.63
N LEU A 88 12.90 13.82 -4.50
CA LEU A 88 13.71 14.71 -3.69
C LEU A 88 14.95 15.20 -4.44
N LEU A 89 15.67 14.31 -5.12
CA LEU A 89 16.83 14.68 -5.93
C LEU A 89 16.43 15.60 -7.09
N ASN A 90 15.32 15.31 -7.76
CA ASN A 90 14.79 16.14 -8.82
C ASN A 90 14.38 17.54 -8.30
N GLN A 91 13.72 17.60 -7.14
CA GLN A 91 13.37 18.89 -6.54
C GLN A 91 14.56 19.70 -6.07
N TRP A 92 15.58 19.04 -5.52
CA TRP A 92 16.81 19.71 -5.13
C TRP A 92 17.59 20.21 -6.36
N SER A 93 17.49 19.53 -7.50
CA SER A 93 18.07 20.06 -8.74
C SER A 93 17.34 21.32 -9.24
N LEU A 94 16.04 21.46 -8.96
CA LEU A 94 15.20 22.56 -9.44
C LEU A 94 15.15 23.75 -8.47
N THR A 95 15.38 23.51 -7.18
CA THR A 95 15.22 24.48 -6.09
C THR A 95 16.26 24.28 -4.99
N SER A 96 16.35 25.19 -4.02
CA SER A 96 17.23 24.99 -2.86
C SER A 96 16.61 24.01 -1.85
N PHE A 97 17.45 23.16 -1.24
CA PHE A 97 17.07 22.23 -0.18
C PHE A 97 16.24 22.88 0.93
N LYS A 98 16.59 24.12 1.33
CA LYS A 98 15.85 24.85 2.38
C LYS A 98 14.41 25.19 1.95
N ARG A 99 14.21 25.56 0.69
CA ARG A 99 12.90 25.94 0.15
C ARG A 99 11.98 24.75 -0.03
N MET A 100 12.54 23.58 -0.34
CA MET A 100 11.77 22.34 -0.53
C MET A 100 10.92 22.00 0.70
N PHE A 101 11.46 22.19 1.91
CA PHE A 101 10.78 21.80 3.16
C PHE A 101 10.00 22.95 3.81
N GLU A 102 9.77 24.06 3.09
CA GLU A 102 8.89 25.11 3.57
C GLU A 102 7.45 24.61 3.64
N HIS A 103 6.71 25.02 4.68
CA HIS A 103 5.33 24.57 4.91
C HIS A 103 4.44 24.77 3.68
N LYS A 104 4.58 25.91 3.02
CA LYS A 104 3.85 26.24 1.80
C LYS A 104 4.10 25.23 0.69
N GLU A 105 5.36 24.85 0.45
CA GLU A 105 5.72 23.85 -0.57
C GLU A 105 5.27 22.44 -0.18
N LEU A 106 5.29 22.09 1.11
CA LEU A 106 4.87 20.77 1.59
C LEU A 106 3.34 20.58 1.58
N VAL A 107 2.58 21.65 1.81
CA VAL A 107 1.12 21.61 1.97
C VAL A 107 0.39 22.04 0.70
N GLU A 108 0.80 23.13 0.06
CA GLU A 108 0.13 23.67 -1.12
C GLU A 108 0.83 23.26 -2.43
N GLY A 109 2.12 22.96 -2.35
CA GLY A 109 2.91 22.52 -3.48
C GLY A 109 2.63 21.06 -3.89
N THR A 110 3.03 20.73 -5.12
CA THR A 110 3.09 19.35 -5.60
C THR A 110 4.36 19.20 -6.41
N TRP A 111 5.32 18.44 -5.89
CA TRP A 111 6.55 18.18 -6.60
C TRP A 111 6.29 17.33 -7.84
N PRO A 112 6.99 17.56 -8.96
CA PRO A 112 7.04 16.63 -10.08
C PRO A 112 7.15 15.17 -9.62
N TRP A 113 6.27 14.32 -10.16
CA TRP A 113 6.13 12.89 -9.87
C TRP A 113 5.52 12.52 -8.51
N ALA A 114 5.35 13.48 -7.59
CA ALA A 114 4.73 13.22 -6.29
C ALA A 114 3.28 12.76 -6.46
N TYR A 115 2.49 13.46 -7.27
CA TYR A 115 1.09 13.08 -7.52
C TYR A 115 0.96 11.63 -8.01
N GLN A 116 1.78 11.26 -8.99
CA GLN A 116 1.79 9.92 -9.59
C GLN A 116 2.24 8.86 -8.58
N ALA A 117 3.30 9.13 -7.81
CA ALA A 117 3.78 8.21 -6.78
C ALA A 117 2.71 7.98 -5.70
N LEU A 118 2.03 9.04 -5.24
CA LEU A 118 0.94 8.90 -4.26
C LEU A 118 -0.26 8.14 -4.83
N CYS A 119 -0.65 8.40 -6.09
CA CYS A 119 -1.65 7.61 -6.81
C CYS A 119 -1.26 6.12 -6.88
N PHE A 120 -0.03 5.84 -7.27
CA PHE A 120 0.48 4.47 -7.39
C PHE A 120 0.42 3.74 -6.04
N SER A 121 0.76 4.43 -4.94
CA SER A 121 0.62 3.91 -3.58
C SER A 121 -0.83 3.69 -3.17
N CYS A 122 -1.78 4.56 -3.55
CA CYS A 122 -3.21 4.28 -3.33
C CYS A 122 -3.64 2.98 -4.03
N GLY A 123 -3.12 2.74 -5.24
CA GLY A 123 -3.34 1.50 -5.98
C GLY A 123 -2.86 0.27 -5.20
N TYR A 124 -1.66 0.36 -4.61
CA TYR A 124 -1.15 -0.67 -3.70
C TYR A 124 -2.08 -0.92 -2.53
N PHE A 125 -2.46 0.10 -1.75
CA PHE A 125 -3.26 -0.09 -0.54
C PHE A 125 -4.63 -0.71 -0.83
N ALA A 126 -5.25 -0.33 -1.96
CA ALA A 126 -6.51 -0.90 -2.39
C ALA A 126 -6.38 -2.39 -2.74
N TYR A 127 -5.34 -2.73 -3.51
CA TYR A 127 -5.00 -4.12 -3.84
C TYR A 127 -4.68 -4.93 -2.57
N ASP A 128 -3.87 -4.39 -1.66
CA ASP A 128 -3.39 -5.09 -0.47
C ASP A 128 -4.54 -5.36 0.50
N GLN A 129 -5.43 -4.38 0.70
CA GLN A 129 -6.67 -4.56 1.45
C GLN A 129 -7.55 -5.66 0.84
N GLN A 130 -7.68 -5.71 -0.49
CA GLN A 130 -8.43 -6.76 -1.18
C GLN A 130 -7.79 -8.15 -0.99
N ASP A 131 -6.48 -8.28 -1.13
CA ASP A 131 -5.74 -9.54 -0.93
C ASP A 131 -5.87 -10.02 0.52
N MET A 132 -5.76 -9.11 1.50
CA MET A 132 -6.00 -9.41 2.92
C MET A 132 -7.42 -9.90 3.21
N LEU A 133 -8.43 -9.32 2.57
CA LEU A 133 -9.83 -9.75 2.71
C LEU A 133 -10.06 -11.13 2.09
N GLN A 134 -9.53 -11.35 0.88
CA GLN A 134 -9.66 -12.61 0.15
C GLN A 134 -9.01 -13.77 0.90
N TYR A 135 -7.80 -13.57 1.42
CA TYR A 135 -7.03 -14.61 2.12
C TYR A 135 -7.16 -14.57 3.65
N ARG A 136 -8.05 -13.70 4.18
CA ARG A 136 -8.31 -13.52 5.63
C ARG A 136 -7.03 -13.29 6.45
N LEU A 137 -6.13 -12.46 5.94
CA LEU A 137 -4.85 -12.12 6.58
C LEU A 137 -5.00 -11.08 7.71
N TYR A 138 -6.08 -11.17 8.47
CA TYR A 138 -6.40 -10.23 9.53
C TYR A 138 -7.01 -10.95 10.74
N SER A 139 -6.83 -10.37 11.93
CA SER A 139 -7.32 -10.95 13.19
C SER A 139 -7.93 -9.88 14.09
N GLY A 140 -8.93 -10.27 14.87
CA GLY A 140 -9.59 -9.41 15.86
C GLY A 140 -10.85 -8.73 15.34
N PHE A 141 -11.57 -8.10 16.27
CA PHE A 141 -12.81 -7.37 15.98
C PHE A 141 -12.54 -6.06 15.23
N ILE A 142 -11.46 -5.36 15.59
CA ILE A 142 -10.95 -4.19 14.88
C ILE A 142 -9.57 -4.58 14.33
N PRO A 143 -9.51 -5.15 13.12
CA PRO A 143 -8.24 -5.51 12.51
C PRO A 143 -7.42 -4.25 12.21
N SER A 144 -6.41 -3.99 13.05
CA SER A 144 -5.56 -2.79 12.96
C SER A 144 -4.97 -2.56 11.57
N ILE A 145 -4.55 -3.63 10.89
CA ILE A 145 -3.96 -3.56 9.55
C ILE A 145 -4.99 -3.06 8.51
N LEU A 146 -6.21 -3.59 8.53
CA LEU A 146 -7.28 -3.15 7.60
C LEU A 146 -7.74 -1.73 7.93
N THR A 147 -7.86 -1.37 9.21
CA THR A 147 -8.19 0.01 9.63
C THR A 147 -7.13 0.99 9.14
N HIS A 148 -5.86 0.64 9.28
CA HIS A 148 -4.74 1.44 8.82
C HIS A 148 -4.80 1.67 7.29
N HIS A 149 -5.04 0.62 6.50
CA HIS A 149 -5.19 0.73 5.05
C HIS A 149 -6.36 1.64 4.66
N LEU A 150 -7.50 1.48 5.34
CA LEU A 150 -8.68 2.32 5.10
C LEU A 150 -8.38 3.81 5.39
N VAL A 151 -7.72 4.11 6.50
CA VAL A 151 -7.36 5.49 6.87
C VAL A 151 -6.38 6.09 5.85
N LEU A 152 -5.36 5.32 5.44
CA LEU A 152 -4.42 5.76 4.39
C LEU A 152 -5.13 6.02 3.07
N LEU A 153 -5.99 5.11 2.62
CA LEU A 153 -6.77 5.27 1.39
C LEU A 153 -7.62 6.55 1.43
N ILE A 154 -8.34 6.80 2.52
CA ILE A 154 -9.15 8.02 2.67
C ILE A 154 -8.26 9.26 2.65
N CYS A 155 -7.20 9.29 3.48
CA CYS A 155 -6.31 10.44 3.61
C CYS A 155 -5.64 10.80 2.27
N PHE A 156 -5.04 9.80 1.61
CA PHE A 156 -4.30 10.00 0.37
C PHE A 156 -5.25 10.40 -0.75
N THR A 157 -6.43 9.78 -0.83
CA THR A 157 -7.42 10.11 -1.87
C THR A 157 -7.97 11.52 -1.68
N LEU A 158 -8.23 11.96 -0.45
CA LEU A 158 -8.61 13.35 -0.16
C LEU A 158 -7.53 14.33 -0.59
N ALA A 159 -6.27 14.03 -0.30
CA ALA A 159 -5.13 14.83 -0.75
C ALA A 159 -5.03 14.87 -2.29
N LEU A 160 -5.24 13.76 -2.98
CA LEU A 160 -5.27 13.69 -4.45
C LEU A 160 -6.43 14.47 -5.06
N TYR A 161 -7.60 14.46 -4.41
CA TYR A 161 -8.78 15.20 -4.88
C TYR A 161 -8.59 16.70 -4.72
N ARG A 162 -8.08 17.13 -3.55
CA ARG A 162 -7.86 18.54 -3.20
C ARG A 162 -6.53 19.11 -3.73
N ARG A 163 -5.59 18.26 -4.15
CA ARG A 163 -4.21 18.62 -4.52
C ARG A 163 -3.48 19.38 -3.40
N ILE A 164 -3.67 18.93 -2.16
CA ILE A 164 -3.10 19.51 -0.95
C ILE A 164 -2.36 18.39 -0.21
N THR A 165 -1.29 18.74 0.51
CA THR A 165 -0.46 17.87 1.38
C THR A 165 0.20 16.66 0.70
N ILE A 166 0.22 16.60 -0.64
CA ILE A 166 0.78 15.48 -1.39
C ILE A 166 2.26 15.25 -1.04
N ASN A 167 3.06 16.32 -1.02
CA ASN A 167 4.48 16.25 -0.71
C ASN A 167 4.70 15.73 0.73
N TYR A 168 3.93 16.26 1.68
CA TYR A 168 3.97 15.82 3.07
C TYR A 168 3.60 14.32 3.23
N LEU A 169 2.57 13.85 2.53
CA LEU A 169 2.13 12.46 2.60
C LEU A 169 3.16 11.49 2.01
N ILE A 170 3.84 11.85 0.92
CA ILE A 170 4.90 11.02 0.34
C ILE A 170 6.11 10.94 1.27
N LEU A 171 6.49 12.03 1.92
CA LEU A 171 7.52 12.03 2.96
C LEU A 171 7.13 11.17 4.16
N THR A 172 5.86 11.20 4.55
CA THR A 172 5.36 10.37 5.65
C THR A 172 5.39 8.90 5.26
N LEU A 173 5.04 8.59 4.00
CA LEU A 173 5.05 7.24 3.46
C LEU A 173 6.47 6.63 3.46
N ILE A 174 7.51 7.38 3.07
CA ILE A 174 8.90 6.87 3.18
C ILE A 174 9.32 6.68 4.66
N CYS A 175 8.92 7.55 5.57
CA CYS A 175 9.25 7.39 7.00
C CYS A 175 8.61 6.13 7.59
N GLU A 176 7.34 5.90 7.29
CA GLU A 176 6.62 4.71 7.72
C GLU A 176 7.20 3.43 7.10
N VAL A 177 7.55 3.49 5.82
CA VAL A 177 8.14 2.38 5.08
C VAL A 177 9.55 2.05 5.57
N CYS A 178 10.42 3.06 5.75
CA CYS A 178 11.77 2.88 6.27
C CYS A 178 11.76 2.34 7.71
N PHE A 179 10.86 2.84 8.56
CA PHE A 179 10.74 2.38 9.95
C PHE A 179 10.19 0.94 10.05
N ASN A 180 9.19 0.59 9.24
CA ASN A 180 8.63 -0.77 9.22
C ASN A 180 9.55 -1.79 8.51
N SER A 181 10.30 -1.38 7.48
CA SER A 181 11.21 -2.24 6.71
C SER A 181 12.58 -2.42 7.37
N PHE A 182 13.02 -1.46 8.18
CA PHE A 182 14.22 -1.60 9.02
C PHE A 182 13.96 -2.48 10.27
N SER A 183 12.73 -2.97 10.46
CA SER A 183 12.50 -4.06 11.41
C SER A 183 13.13 -5.35 10.87
N ALA A 184 14.42 -5.52 11.15
CA ALA A 184 15.22 -6.74 10.94
C ALA A 184 14.51 -8.02 11.43
N LYS A 185 13.44 -7.89 12.22
CA LYS A 185 12.56 -8.95 12.68
C LYS A 185 11.73 -9.61 11.55
N LYS A 186 11.20 -8.85 10.59
CA LYS A 186 10.39 -9.43 9.49
C LYS A 186 11.26 -10.17 8.46
N LEU A 187 12.42 -9.60 8.14
CA LEU A 187 13.39 -10.22 7.23
C LEU A 187 14.00 -11.49 7.85
N LYS A 188 14.25 -11.49 9.17
CA LYS A 188 14.70 -12.67 9.91
C LYS A 188 13.65 -13.78 9.98
N GLU A 189 12.36 -13.44 10.06
CA GLU A 189 11.27 -14.42 10.01
C GLU A 189 11.07 -15.00 8.60
N LEU A 190 11.13 -14.17 7.56
CA LEU A 190 11.13 -14.61 6.16
C LEU A 190 12.32 -15.55 5.87
N TYR A 191 13.51 -15.20 6.37
CA TYR A 191 14.71 -16.03 6.24
C TYR A 191 14.60 -17.34 7.01
N ARG A 192 14.02 -17.34 8.22
CA ARG A 192 13.72 -18.59 8.96
C ARG A 192 12.76 -19.51 8.20
N LEU A 193 11.71 -18.97 7.60
CA LEU A 193 10.73 -19.75 6.84
C LEU A 193 11.33 -20.32 5.54
N LEU A 194 12.13 -19.52 4.83
CA LEU A 194 12.85 -19.97 3.63
C LEU A 194 13.92 -21.04 3.96
N MET A 195 14.62 -20.91 5.09
CA MET A 195 15.57 -21.92 5.55
C MET A 195 14.87 -23.24 5.94
N LYS A 196 13.68 -23.17 6.57
CA LYS A 196 12.89 -24.36 6.91
C LYS A 196 12.39 -25.11 5.66
N HIS A 197 12.00 -24.37 4.62
CA HIS A 197 11.49 -24.94 3.37
C HIS A 197 12.61 -25.50 2.47
N ASN A 198 13.81 -24.91 2.49
CA ASN A 198 14.97 -25.47 1.80
C ASN A 198 15.54 -26.70 2.52
N PHE A 199 15.56 -26.73 3.85
CA PHE A 199 16.06 -27.90 4.61
C PHE A 199 15.17 -29.15 4.46
N SER A 200 13.86 -28.97 4.22
CA SER A 200 12.97 -30.10 3.89
C SER A 200 13.11 -30.63 2.46
N ARG A 201 13.78 -29.91 1.54
CA ARG A 201 14.04 -30.39 0.18
C ARG A 201 15.42 -31.04 0.01
N THR A 202 16.33 -30.90 0.97
CA THR A 202 17.67 -31.53 0.96
C THR A 202 17.80 -32.77 1.85
N CYS A 203 16.72 -33.19 2.53
CA CYS A 203 16.65 -34.44 3.31
C CYS A 203 15.59 -35.40 2.74
N LEU A 204 15.66 -35.64 1.43
CA LEU A 204 15.05 -36.78 0.73
C LEU A 204 16.06 -37.30 -0.29
#